data_AF-A0A3L8RG06-F1
#
_entry.id   AF-A0A3L8RG06-F1
#
_cell.length_a   1.000
_cell.length_b   1.000
_cell.length_c   1.000
_cell.angle_alpha   90.00
_cell.angle_beta   90.00
_cell.angle_gamma   90.00
#
_symmetry.space_group_name_H-M   'P 1'
#
loop_
_entity.id
_entity.type
_entity.pdbx_description
1 polymer ?
#
loop_
_entity_poly.entity_id
_entity_poly.type
_entity_poly.pdbx_seq_one_letter_code
_entity_poly.pdbx_strand_id
1 'polypeptide(L)'
;MGAQGPQFLSALVQPGVNDFTLVAEDGRRTRCLYDPDSSSWARITMTGVITAQLVHAGPRDLWAEREPLLAHWRDAGRPGHERYGLTVSPDGTHTVWLDEPNGMSWRLPDQNESGRSCDLR
;
A
#
# COMPACT_ATOMS: atom_id res chain seq x y z
N MET A 1 -3.28 6.07 20.10
CA MET A 1 -2.01 6.36 19.41
C MET A 1 -1.97 5.46 18.19
N GLY A 2 -2.35 6.00 17.03
CA GLY A 2 -2.88 5.22 15.90
C GLY A 2 -1.81 4.40 15.18
N ALA A 3 -2.14 3.14 14.89
CA ALA A 3 -1.34 2.28 14.03
C ALA A 3 -1.35 2.82 12.59
N GLN A 4 -0.50 3.81 12.30
CA GLN A 4 -0.27 4.34 10.96
C GLN A 4 0.67 3.43 10.13
N GLY A 5 1.29 2.43 10.77
CA GLY A 5 2.22 1.48 10.14
C GLY A 5 1.76 0.86 8.82
N PRO A 6 0.52 0.34 8.69
CA PRO A 6 0.12 -0.32 7.45
C PRO A 6 -0.18 0.66 6.31
N GLN A 7 -0.59 1.90 6.60
CA GLN A 7 -0.80 2.94 5.57
C GLN A 7 0.54 3.43 5.02
N PHE A 8 1.50 3.69 5.92
CA PHE A 8 2.88 4.04 5.56
C PHE A 8 3.51 2.99 4.64
N LEU A 9 3.44 1.71 5.03
CA LEU A 9 3.96 0.62 4.20
C LEU A 9 3.23 0.46 2.87
N SER A 10 1.89 0.56 2.89
CA SER A 10 1.11 0.43 1.66
C SER A 10 1.46 1.51 0.64
N ALA A 11 1.69 2.75 1.10
CA ALA A 11 2.10 3.87 0.24
C ALA A 11 3.50 3.68 -0.36
N LEU A 12 4.40 3.01 0.38
CA LEU A 12 5.76 2.73 -0.07
C LEU A 12 5.82 1.62 -1.14
N VAL A 13 5.00 0.58 -0.99
CA VAL A 13 5.06 -0.60 -1.87
C VAL A 13 4.21 -0.46 -3.13
N GLN A 14 3.19 0.41 -3.10
CA GLN A 14 2.36 0.71 -4.27
C GLN A 14 2.29 2.23 -4.51
N PRO A 15 3.42 2.87 -4.89
CA PRO A 15 3.38 4.27 -5.27
C PRO A 15 2.52 4.45 -6.52
N GLY A 16 1.77 5.55 -6.57
CA GLY A 16 0.78 5.81 -7.62
C GLY A 16 -0.61 5.20 -7.34
N VAL A 17 -0.73 4.22 -6.45
CA VAL A 17 -2.03 3.67 -6.06
C VAL A 17 -2.70 4.59 -5.04
N ASN A 18 -3.83 5.17 -5.45
CA ASN A 18 -4.71 5.92 -4.57
C ASN A 18 -5.41 4.96 -3.61
N ASP A 19 -5.31 5.23 -2.32
CA ASP A 19 -5.93 4.45 -1.25
C ASP A 19 -6.83 5.35 -0.41
N PHE A 20 -8.13 5.12 -0.50
CA PHE A 20 -9.13 5.98 0.13
C PHE A 20 -10.29 5.16 0.67
N THR A 21 -11.10 5.77 1.53
CA THR A 21 -12.31 5.15 2.08
C THR A 21 -13.53 5.89 1.60
N LEU A 22 -14.46 5.17 0.98
CA LEU A 22 -15.82 5.61 0.73
C LEU A 22 -16.70 5.24 1.92
N VAL A 23 -17.53 6.18 2.35
CA VAL A 23 -18.54 5.97 3.39
C VAL A 23 -19.90 6.13 2.74
N ALA A 24 -20.69 5.05 2.72
CA ALA A 24 -22.06 5.09 2.24
C ALA A 24 -22.97 5.79 3.27
N GLU A 25 -24.17 6.20 2.85
CA GLU A 25 -25.14 6.89 3.71
C GLU A 25 -25.53 6.06 4.95
N ASP A 26 -25.55 4.74 4.82
CA ASP A 26 -25.79 3.78 5.92
C ASP A 26 -24.59 3.63 6.88
N GLY A 27 -23.52 4.39 6.68
CA GLY A 27 -22.29 4.34 7.45
C GLY A 27 -21.33 3.21 7.06
N ARG A 28 -21.68 2.38 6.07
CA ARG A 28 -20.82 1.29 5.60
C ARG A 28 -19.54 1.86 4.97
N ARG A 29 -18.41 1.36 5.46
CA ARG A 29 -17.08 1.76 5.00
C ARG A 29 -16.56 0.78 3.97
N THR A 30 -16.08 1.35 2.87
CA THR A 30 -15.48 0.64 1.76
C THR A 30 -14.11 1.22 1.47
N ARG A 31 -13.05 0.44 1.63
CA ARG A 31 -11.70 0.86 1.24
C ARG A 31 -11.52 0.60 -0.25
N CYS A 32 -10.98 1.58 -0.96
CA CYS A 32 -10.80 1.54 -2.40
C CYS A 32 -9.32 1.76 -2.72
N LEU A 33 -8.80 0.93 -3.62
CA LEU A 33 -7.48 1.06 -4.24
C LEU A 33 -7.69 1.39 -5.71
N TYR A 34 -6.96 2.37 -6.24
CA TYR A 34 -7.04 2.76 -7.64
C TYR A 34 -5.69 3.18 -8.19
N ASP A 35 -5.23 2.48 -9.22
CA ASP A 35 -4.04 2.81 -10.00
C ASP A 35 -4.48 3.53 -11.30
N PRO A 36 -4.22 4.83 -11.45
CA PRO A 36 -4.62 5.58 -12.64
C PRO A 36 -3.87 5.13 -13.91
N ASP A 37 -2.64 4.64 -13.79
CA ASP A 37 -1.80 4.31 -14.95
C ASP A 37 -2.27 3.02 -15.61
N SER A 38 -2.60 2.01 -14.80
CA SER A 38 -3.10 0.72 -15.30
C SER A 38 -4.62 0.63 -15.35
N SER A 39 -5.33 1.62 -14.81
CA SER A 39 -6.79 1.56 -14.54
C SER A 39 -7.21 0.36 -13.68
N SER A 40 -6.27 -0.21 -12.92
CA SER A 40 -6.55 -1.31 -11.99
C SER A 40 -7.19 -0.77 -10.71
N TRP A 41 -8.12 -1.53 -10.15
CA TRP A 41 -8.80 -1.12 -8.92
C TRP A 41 -9.22 -2.31 -8.07
N ALA A 42 -9.33 -2.06 -6.76
CA ALA A 42 -9.88 -2.99 -5.80
C ALA A 42 -10.81 -2.27 -4.81
N ARG A 43 -11.86 -2.94 -4.38
CA ARG A 43 -12.87 -2.44 -3.44
C ARG A 43 -13.09 -3.47 -2.34
N ILE A 44 -12.78 -3.08 -1.11
CA ILE A 44 -12.87 -3.90 0.09
C ILE A 44 -13.98 -3.35 0.98
N THR A 45 -15.12 -4.03 0.99
CA THR A 45 -16.31 -3.63 1.76
C THR A 45 -16.43 -4.52 2.99
N MET A 46 -16.48 -3.93 4.19
CA MET A 46 -16.72 -4.72 5.40
C MET A 46 -18.17 -5.23 5.40
N THR A 47 -18.34 -6.55 5.55
CA THR A 47 -19.66 -7.20 5.62
C THR A 47 -19.98 -7.74 7.01
N GLY A 48 -19.02 -7.66 7.93
CA GLY A 48 -19.12 -8.07 9.33
C GLY A 48 -17.90 -7.60 10.11
N VAL A 49 -17.70 -8.13 11.33
CA VAL A 49 -16.58 -7.74 12.20
C VAL A 49 -15.23 -8.20 11.65
N ILE A 50 -15.20 -9.39 11.04
CA ILE A 50 -13.98 -10.01 10.48
C ILE A 50 -14.13 -10.47 9.03
N THR A 51 -15.27 -10.16 8.40
CA THR A 51 -15.58 -10.56 7.03
C THR A 51 -15.64 -9.35 6.11
N ALA A 52 -15.11 -9.51 4.91
CA ALA A 52 -15.10 -8.48 3.89
C ALA A 52 -15.42 -9.07 2.53
N GLN A 53 -16.07 -8.26 1.69
CA GLN A 53 -16.20 -8.52 0.27
C GLN A 53 -15.11 -7.77 -0.48
N LEU A 54 -14.29 -8.49 -1.24
CA LEU A 54 -13.30 -7.96 -2.16
C LEU A 54 -13.82 -8.08 -3.59
N VAL A 55 -13.83 -6.97 -4.33
CA VAL A 55 -14.08 -6.94 -5.77
C VAL A 55 -12.96 -6.14 -6.41
N HIS A 56 -12.40 -6.62 -7.52
CA HIS A 56 -11.30 -5.95 -8.22
C HIS A 56 -11.45 -6.14 -9.74
N ALA A 57 -10.79 -5.28 -10.51
CA ALA A 57 -10.63 -5.45 -11.95
C ALA A 57 -9.42 -4.67 -12.46
N GLY A 58 -9.02 -4.98 -13.70
CA GLY A 58 -7.89 -4.39 -14.39
C GLY A 58 -6.70 -5.34 -14.51
N PRO A 59 -5.61 -4.90 -15.17
CA PRO A 59 -4.43 -5.73 -15.42
C PRO A 59 -3.68 -6.17 -14.15
N ARG A 60 -3.83 -5.45 -13.04
CA ARG A 60 -3.18 -5.74 -11.76
C ARG A 60 -4.20 -6.10 -10.69
N ASP A 61 -3.88 -7.09 -9.87
CA ASP A 61 -4.60 -7.35 -8.62
C ASP A 61 -3.94 -6.57 -7.48
N LEU A 62 -4.39 -5.33 -7.29
CA LEU A 62 -3.82 -4.42 -6.31
C LEU A 62 -3.95 -4.92 -4.86
N TRP A 63 -4.94 -5.76 -4.56
CA TRP A 63 -5.09 -6.33 -3.23
C TRP A 63 -4.13 -7.51 -3.02
N ALA A 64 -4.03 -8.43 -3.98
CA ALA A 64 -3.11 -9.56 -3.91
C ALA A 64 -1.65 -9.11 -3.83
N GLU A 65 -1.27 -8.01 -4.49
CA GLU A 65 0.04 -7.40 -4.34
C GLU A 65 0.30 -6.86 -2.91
N ARG A 66 -0.75 -6.38 -2.23
CA ARG A 66 -0.67 -5.74 -0.90
C ARG A 66 -0.82 -6.72 0.25
N GLU A 67 -1.54 -7.82 0.05
CA GLU A 67 -1.85 -8.81 1.09
C GLU A 67 -0.58 -9.40 1.74
N PRO A 68 0.45 -9.84 0.99
CA PRO A 68 1.68 -10.36 1.58
C PRO A 68 2.34 -9.34 2.51
N LEU A 69 2.40 -8.07 2.11
CA LEU A 69 2.97 -7.00 2.93
C LEU A 69 2.21 -6.83 4.25
N LEU A 70 0.88 -6.82 4.20
CA LEU A 70 0.04 -6.69 5.40
C LEU A 70 0.15 -7.92 6.30
N ALA A 71 0.27 -9.12 5.72
CA ALA A 71 0.51 -10.35 6.47
C ALA A 71 1.86 -10.29 7.19
N HIS A 72 2.95 -9.95 6.51
CA HIS A 72 4.27 -9.80 7.14
C HIS A 72 4.28 -8.71 8.22
N TRP A 73 3.65 -7.57 7.98
CA TRP A 73 3.50 -6.51 8.99
C TRP A 73 2.76 -7.00 10.24
N ARG A 74 1.66 -7.73 10.04
CA ARG A 74 0.88 -8.32 11.14
C ARG A 74 1.73 -9.32 11.92
N ASP A 75 2.43 -10.20 11.21
CA ASP A 75 3.21 -11.29 11.80
C ASP A 75 4.46 -10.77 12.51
N ALA A 76 4.99 -9.61 12.08
CA ALA A 76 6.04 -8.84 12.78
C ALA A 76 5.54 -8.07 14.03
N GLY A 77 4.29 -8.28 14.45
CA GLY A 77 3.72 -7.66 15.65
C GLY A 77 3.14 -6.27 15.43
N ARG A 78 2.75 -5.93 14.18
CA ARG A 78 2.16 -4.64 13.81
C ARG A 78 3.05 -3.43 14.18
N PRO A 79 4.34 -3.44 13.78
CA PRO A 79 5.28 -2.38 14.12
C PRO A 79 4.78 -1.00 13.65
N GLY A 80 5.04 0.02 14.46
CA GLY A 80 4.84 1.41 14.07
C GLY A 80 5.92 1.89 13.09
N HIS A 81 5.71 3.07 12.51
CA HIS A 81 6.59 3.66 11.49
C HIS A 81 8.02 3.88 12.01
N GLU A 82 8.17 4.09 13.32
CA GLU A 82 9.44 4.32 14.00
C GLU A 82 10.43 3.15 13.95
N ARG A 83 9.95 1.94 13.65
CA ARG A 83 10.80 0.75 13.47
C ARG A 83 11.31 0.59 12.04
N TYR A 84 10.86 1.43 11.12
CA TYR A 84 11.31 1.38 9.74
C TYR A 84 12.50 2.30 9.52
N GLY A 85 13.47 1.81 8.76
CA GLY A 85 14.55 2.62 8.21
C GLY A 85 14.56 2.58 6.68
N LEU A 86 15.38 3.46 6.10
CA LEU A 86 15.57 3.58 4.67
C LEU A 86 17.06 3.54 4.35
N THR A 87 17.44 2.67 3.43
CA THR A 87 18.77 2.68 2.80
C THR A 87 18.63 3.19 1.37
N VAL A 88 19.44 4.19 1.02
CA VAL A 88 19.59 4.70 -0.35
C VAL A 88 20.97 4.26 -0.85
N SER A 89 20.97 3.42 -1.89
CA SER A 89 22.20 2.94 -2.52
C SER A 89 22.75 4.00 -3.49
N PRO A 90 24.07 4.02 -3.77
CA PRO A 90 24.67 4.98 -4.69
C PRO A 90 24.11 4.95 -6.12
N ASP A 91 23.50 3.83 -6.52
CA ASP A 91 22.83 3.65 -7.81
C ASP A 91 21.40 4.23 -7.86
N GLY A 92 20.92 4.83 -6.75
CA GLY A 92 19.57 5.35 -6.61
C GLY A 92 18.55 4.36 -6.06
N THR A 93 18.92 3.10 -5.83
CA THR A 93 18.00 2.09 -5.29
C THR A 93 17.61 2.44 -3.85
N HIS A 94 16.31 2.58 -3.60
CA HIS A 94 15.75 2.80 -2.26
C HIS A 94 15.22 1.50 -1.67
N THR A 95 15.63 1.17 -0.44
CA THR A 95 15.17 -0.03 0.28
C THR A 95 14.70 0.35 1.68
N VAL A 96 13.43 0.06 1.97
CA VAL A 96 12.86 0.21 3.31
C VAL A 96 13.02 -1.10 4.06
N TRP A 97 13.41 -1.04 5.32
CA TRP A 97 13.65 -2.21 6.16
C TRP A 97 13.01 -2.04 7.54
N LEU A 98 12.73 -3.16 8.19
CA LEU A 98 12.22 -3.21 9.56
C LEU A 98 13.35 -3.58 10.53
N ASP A 99 13.52 -2.77 11.58
CA ASP A 99 14.53 -2.85 12.66
C ASP A 99 15.99 -2.70 12.23
N GLU A 100 16.43 -3.43 11.20
CA GLU A 100 17.81 -3.40 10.72
C GLU A 100 17.92 -3.57 9.19
N PRO A 101 18.94 -2.98 8.53
CA PRO A 101 19.10 -3.01 7.07
C PRO A 101 19.19 -4.39 6.44
N ASN A 102 19.66 -5.40 7.18
CA ASN A 102 19.85 -6.76 6.69
C ASN A 102 18.66 -7.68 7.03
N GLY A 103 17.62 -7.14 7.68
CA GLY A 103 16.41 -7.85 8.06
C GLY A 103 15.37 -7.86 6.95
N MET A 104 14.09 -7.92 7.36
CA MET A 104 12.97 -7.83 6.44
C MET A 104 13.01 -6.48 5.70
N SER A 105 13.05 -6.53 4.37
CA SER A 105 13.18 -5.33 3.55
C SER A 105 12.33 -5.41 2.28
N TRP A 106 12.01 -4.22 1.77
CA TRP A 106 11.22 -4.00 0.57
C TRP A 106 11.92 -2.95 -0.29
N ARG A 107 12.19 -3.31 -1.55
CA ARG A 107 12.68 -2.37 -2.55
C ARG A 107 11.55 -1.44 -2.98
N LEU A 108 11.79 -0.14 -2.93
CA LEU A 108 10.86 0.83 -3.48
C LEU A 108 11.11 0.96 -4.99
N PRO A 109 10.06 1.12 -5.80
CA PRO A 109 10.25 1.42 -7.22
C PRO A 109 10.80 2.84 -7.38
N ASP A 110 11.53 3.05 -8.47
CA ASP A 110 12.19 4.32 -8.74
C ASP A 110 11.15 5.42 -8.96
N GLN A 111 11.14 6.41 -8.06
CA GLN A 111 10.18 7.53 -8.08
C GLN A 111 10.32 8.44 -9.31
N ASN A 112 11.38 8.27 -10.10
CA ASN A 112 11.65 9.05 -11.29
C ASN A 112 10.84 8.60 -12.52
N GLU A 113 10.16 7.44 -12.44
CA GLU A 113 9.25 6.96 -13.49
C GLU A 113 7.81 7.47 -13.30
N SER A 114 7.40 7.75 -12.05
CA SER A 114 6.05 8.21 -11.69
C SER A 114 5.76 9.69 -12.02
N GLY A 115 6.77 10.43 -12.51
CA GLY A 115 6.69 11.88 -12.77
C GLY A 115 6.39 12.30 -14.21
N ARG A 116 6.16 11.38 -15.15
CA ARG A 116 5.97 11.70 -16.60
C ARG A 116 4.53 11.65 -17.12
N SER A 117 3.51 11.77 -16.27
CA SER A 117 2.14 11.83 -16.76
C SER A 117 1.25 12.74 -15.92
N CYS A 118 1.37 14.04 -16.16
CA CYS A 118 0.30 15.00 -15.88
C CYS A 118 0.41 16.19 -16.85
N ASP A 119 0.27 15.92 -18.14
CA ASP A 119 -0.24 16.92 -19.09
C ASP A 119 -1.74 16.67 -19.23
N LEU A 120 -2.52 17.26 -18.32
CA LEU A 120 -3.97 17.33 -18.45
C LEU A 120 -4.29 18.50 -19.39
N ARG A 121 -4.84 18.19 -20.57
CA ARG A 121 -5.52 19.14 -21.46
C ARG A 121 -7.02 19.11 -21.20
#